data_AF-A0A8B7TM44-F1
#
_entry.id   AF-A0A8B7TM44-F1
#
_cell.length_a   1.000
_cell.length_b   1.000
_cell.length_c   1.000
_cell.angle_alpha   90.00
_cell.angle_beta   90.00
_cell.angle_gamma   90.00
#
_symmetry.space_group_name_H-M   'P 1'
#
loop_
_entity.id
_entity.type
_entity.pdbx_description
1 polymer ?
#
loop_
_entity_poly.entity_id
_entity_poly.type
_entity_poly.pdbx_seq_one_letter_code
_entity_poly.pdbx_strand_id
1 'polypeptide(L)'
;MPQSLGALGGKPNNAYYFIGFLGDELIFLDPHTTQTFVDTEENGTVDDQTFHCLQSPQRMNILNLDPSVALGFFCKEEKDFDNWCSLVQKEILKENLRMFELVQKHPSHWPPFVPPAKPEVTTTGAEFIESTEQLEDFDLEEDFEILSV
;
A
#
# COMPACT_ATOMS: atom_id res chain seq x y z
N MET A 1 -4.54 -4.30 -16.92
CA MET A 1 -5.73 -3.46 -17.19
C MET A 1 -5.29 -2.01 -17.28
N PRO A 2 -5.90 -1.13 -18.10
CA PRO A 2 -5.52 0.28 -18.19
C PRO A 2 -5.60 1.05 -16.87
N GLN A 3 -6.51 0.63 -15.98
CA GLN A 3 -6.77 1.23 -14.68
C GLN A 3 -5.79 0.78 -13.60
N SER A 4 -4.90 -0.18 -13.89
CA SER A 4 -4.04 -0.80 -12.88
C SER A 4 -3.10 0.25 -12.26
N LEU A 5 -3.21 0.44 -10.95
CA LEU A 5 -2.19 1.10 -10.13
C LEU A 5 -1.23 0.08 -9.50
N GLY A 6 -1.29 -1.20 -9.88
CA GLY A 6 -0.45 -2.22 -9.28
C GLY A 6 -0.99 -2.72 -7.94
N ALA A 7 -0.09 -3.09 -7.03
CA ALA A 7 -0.44 -3.66 -5.74
C ALA A 7 0.52 -3.23 -4.62
N LEU A 8 0.00 -3.16 -3.40
CA LEU A 8 0.78 -3.03 -2.16
C LEU A 8 0.83 -4.40 -1.47
N GLY A 9 1.98 -4.76 -0.89
CA GLY A 9 2.10 -5.99 -0.12
C GLY A 9 3.50 -6.19 0.44
N GLY A 10 3.70 -7.31 1.13
CA GLY A 10 4.97 -7.65 1.76
C GLY A 10 4.82 -8.04 3.23
N LYS A 11 5.91 -8.55 3.81
CA LYS A 11 5.96 -8.95 5.22
C LYS A 11 6.10 -7.71 6.12
N PRO A 12 5.87 -7.84 7.45
CA PRO A 12 6.25 -6.79 8.39
C PRO A 12 7.68 -6.28 8.12
N ASN A 13 7.83 -4.95 8.11
CA ASN A 13 9.08 -4.23 7.81
C ASN A 13 9.70 -4.50 6.41
N ASN A 14 8.96 -5.13 5.51
CA ASN A 14 9.40 -5.52 4.16
C ASN A 14 8.27 -5.28 3.14
N ALA A 15 7.78 -4.04 3.07
CA ALA A 15 6.67 -3.66 2.19
C ALA A 15 7.18 -3.16 0.83
N TYR A 16 6.48 -3.52 -0.24
CA TYR A 16 6.82 -3.15 -1.62
C TYR A 16 5.62 -2.61 -2.38
N TYR A 17 5.91 -1.79 -3.40
CA TYR A 17 4.92 -1.34 -4.37
C TYR A 17 5.14 -2.04 -5.71
N PHE A 18 4.29 -3.02 -6.01
CA PHE A 18 4.35 -3.84 -7.22
C PHE A 18 3.71 -3.11 -8.39
N ILE A 19 4.49 -2.85 -9.45
CA ILE A 19 4.08 -2.04 -10.61
C ILE A 19 3.86 -2.86 -11.87
N GLY A 20 4.26 -4.14 -11.87
CA GLY A 20 4.09 -5.03 -13.02
C GLY A 20 4.71 -6.40 -12.79
N PHE A 21 4.84 -7.17 -13.86
CA PHE A 21 5.46 -8.50 -13.85
C PHE A 21 6.09 -8.83 -15.20
N LEU A 22 7.02 -9.78 -15.21
CA LEU A 22 7.60 -10.38 -16.40
C LEU A 22 7.80 -11.88 -16.15
N GLY A 23 7.12 -12.72 -16.94
CA GLY A 23 7.09 -14.16 -16.66
C GLY A 23 6.51 -14.42 -15.27
N ASP A 24 7.25 -15.16 -14.43
CA ASP A 24 6.86 -15.47 -13.05
C ASP A 24 7.51 -14.52 -12.01
N GLU A 25 8.03 -13.37 -12.46
CA GLU A 25 8.66 -12.37 -11.60
C GLU A 25 7.80 -11.10 -11.51
N LEU A 26 7.53 -10.63 -10.29
CA LEU A 26 6.96 -9.31 -10.03
C LEU A 26 8.04 -8.25 -10.14
N ILE A 27 7.67 -7.08 -10.63
CA ILE A 27 8.52 -5.89 -10.70
C ILE A 27 7.98 -4.87 -9.68
N PHE A 28 8.85 -4.31 -8.85
CA PHE A 28 8.43 -3.43 -7.74
C PHE A 28 9.38 -2.27 -7.47
N LEU A 29 8.87 -1.29 -6.72
CA LEU A 29 9.62 -0.22 -6.08
C LEU A 29 9.79 -0.54 -4.59
N ASP A 30 10.99 -0.30 -4.09
CA ASP A 30 11.45 -0.67 -2.75
C ASP A 30 11.72 0.59 -1.92
N PRO A 31 11.00 0.81 -0.79
CA PRO A 31 11.20 1.99 0.06
C PRO A 31 12.34 1.83 1.09
N HIS A 32 13.03 0.69 1.20
CA HIS A 32 13.99 0.39 2.28
C HIS A 32 15.38 1.03 2.08
N THR A 33 15.42 2.23 1.50
CA THR A 33 16.62 3.07 1.44
C THR A 33 16.34 4.39 2.15
N THR A 34 17.05 4.66 3.23
CA THR A 34 16.94 5.93 3.95
C THR A 34 17.61 7.04 3.14
N GLN A 35 16.88 8.15 2.92
CA GLN A 35 17.37 9.33 2.20
C GLN A 35 17.27 10.56 3.11
N THR A 36 18.10 11.57 2.82
CA THR A 36 18.01 12.87 3.50
C THR A 36 16.68 13.55 3.16
N PHE A 37 16.07 14.23 4.14
CA PHE A 37 14.91 15.07 3.92
C PHE A 37 15.22 16.16 2.87
N VAL A 38 14.31 16.32 1.89
CA VAL A 38 14.37 17.38 0.89
C VAL A 38 13.37 18.46 1.28
N ASP A 39 13.87 19.67 1.52
CA ASP A 39 13.06 20.83 1.88
C ASP A 39 12.53 21.54 0.62
N THR A 40 11.57 22.44 0.80
CA THR A 40 11.06 23.30 -0.27
C THR A 40 12.04 24.43 -0.58
N GLU A 41 12.20 24.73 -1.86
CA GLU A 41 12.96 25.87 -2.37
C GLU A 41 12.20 27.19 -2.20
N GLU A 42 12.88 28.33 -2.22
CA GLU A 42 12.26 29.67 -2.05
C GLU A 42 11.16 29.98 -3.08
N ASN A 43 11.24 29.36 -4.26
CA ASN A 43 10.26 29.49 -5.33
C ASN A 43 9.03 28.57 -5.15
N GLY A 44 8.96 27.80 -4.06
CA GLY A 44 7.89 26.84 -3.75
C GLY A 44 8.01 25.49 -4.45
N THR A 45 9.13 25.21 -5.14
CA THR A 45 9.40 23.91 -5.77
C THR A 45 10.20 22.99 -4.83
N VAL A 46 10.40 21.74 -5.25
CA VAL A 46 11.20 20.72 -4.54
C VAL A 46 12.12 20.09 -5.56
N ASP A 47 13.38 19.81 -5.18
CA ASP A 47 14.28 18.98 -5.98
C ASP A 47 13.80 17.52 -5.99
N ASP A 48 13.31 17.04 -7.13
CA ASP A 48 12.59 15.77 -7.22
C ASP A 48 13.49 14.57 -7.54
N GLN A 49 14.81 14.76 -7.69
CA GLN A 49 15.74 13.73 -8.12
C GLN A 49 15.67 12.44 -7.29
N THR A 50 15.49 12.56 -5.97
CA THR A 50 15.44 11.43 -5.02
C THR A 50 14.09 10.69 -5.01
N PHE A 51 13.08 11.21 -5.71
CA PHE A 51 11.75 10.63 -5.82
C PHE A 51 11.56 9.80 -7.10
N HIS A 52 12.58 9.74 -7.97
CA HIS A 52 12.60 8.89 -9.16
C HIS A 52 13.63 7.78 -9.01
N CYS A 53 13.19 6.52 -9.01
CA CYS A 53 14.10 5.39 -8.94
C CYS A 53 14.77 5.16 -10.31
N LEU A 54 16.05 5.51 -10.42
CA LEU A 54 16.86 5.35 -11.64
C LEU A 54 17.60 3.99 -11.71
N GLN A 55 17.44 3.15 -10.70
CA GLN A 55 18.07 1.83 -10.64
C GLN A 55 17.38 0.85 -11.61
N SER A 56 18.04 -0.28 -11.87
CA SER A 56 17.40 -1.38 -12.59
C SER A 56 16.16 -1.85 -11.82
N PRO A 57 15.03 -2.13 -12.49
CA PRO A 57 13.80 -2.55 -11.81
C PRO A 57 14.03 -3.79 -10.96
N GLN A 58 13.67 -3.72 -9.68
CA GLN A 58 13.79 -4.83 -8.74
C GLN A 58 12.76 -5.91 -9.06
N ARG A 59 13.14 -7.17 -8.81
CA ARG A 59 12.31 -8.34 -9.13
C ARG A 59 12.29 -9.37 -8.02
N MET A 60 11.15 -10.06 -7.92
CA MET A 60 11.02 -11.25 -7.07
C MET A 60 10.07 -12.25 -7.69
N ASN A 61 10.26 -13.54 -7.41
CA ASN A 61 9.33 -14.58 -7.86
C ASN A 61 7.94 -14.37 -7.21
N ILE A 62 6.86 -14.50 -8.00
CA ILE A 62 5.48 -14.36 -7.53
C ILE A 62 5.17 -15.27 -6.33
N LEU A 63 5.75 -16.47 -6.29
CA LEU A 63 5.53 -17.44 -5.21
C LEU A 63 6.15 -17.02 -3.87
N ASN A 64 7.04 -16.03 -3.86
CA ASN A 64 7.65 -15.49 -2.64
C ASN A 64 6.85 -14.30 -2.07
N LEU A 65 5.79 -13.85 -2.76
CA LEU A 65 4.95 -12.76 -2.31
C LEU A 65 4.20 -13.16 -1.03
N ASP A 66 4.16 -12.26 -0.05
CA ASP A 66 3.30 -12.44 1.12
C ASP A 66 1.82 -12.44 0.67
N PRO A 67 0.96 -13.36 1.17
CA PRO A 67 -0.43 -13.45 0.72
C PRO A 67 -1.27 -12.21 1.05
N SER A 68 -0.85 -11.37 2.01
CA SER A 68 -1.54 -10.14 2.34
C SER A 68 -1.20 -9.02 1.35
N VAL A 69 -2.14 -8.72 0.45
CA VAL A 69 -1.98 -7.70 -0.60
C VAL A 69 -3.21 -6.82 -0.75
N ALA A 70 -3.00 -5.60 -1.28
CA ALA A 70 -4.05 -4.67 -1.68
C ALA A 70 -3.86 -4.26 -3.14
N LEU A 71 -4.88 -4.45 -3.96
CA LEU A 71 -4.87 -4.10 -5.39
C LEU A 71 -5.39 -2.69 -5.60
N GLY A 72 -4.69 -1.90 -6.42
CA GLY A 72 -5.09 -0.54 -6.77
C GLY A 72 -5.62 -0.42 -8.19
N PHE A 73 -6.77 0.26 -8.35
CA PHE A 73 -7.31 0.63 -9.65
C PHE A 73 -7.76 2.09 -9.66
N PHE A 74 -7.41 2.84 -10.70
CA PHE A 74 -7.84 4.22 -10.89
C PHE A 74 -8.80 4.35 -12.08
N CYS A 75 -10.01 4.82 -11.79
CA CYS A 75 -11.03 5.13 -12.79
C CYS A 75 -11.30 6.63 -12.71
N LYS A 76 -10.78 7.40 -13.67
CA LYS A 76 -10.91 8.86 -13.65
C LYS A 76 -12.36 9.28 -13.88
N GLU A 77 -13.03 8.60 -14.78
CA GLU A 77 -14.41 8.83 -15.17
C GLU A 77 -15.24 7.55 -15.02
N GLU A 78 -16.56 7.68 -14.97
CA GLU A 78 -17.50 6.55 -14.86
C GLU A 78 -17.29 5.53 -15.99
N LYS A 79 -17.05 6.00 -17.23
CA LYS A 79 -16.74 5.10 -18.35
C LYS A 79 -15.49 4.24 -18.15
N ASP A 80 -14.53 4.71 -17.35
CA ASP A 80 -13.32 3.95 -17.05
C ASP A 80 -13.63 2.83 -16.04
N PHE A 81 -14.56 3.08 -15.12
CA PHE A 81 -15.10 2.11 -14.18
C PHE A 81 -15.95 1.05 -14.88
N ASP A 82 -16.81 1.44 -15.82
CA ASP A 82 -17.57 0.49 -16.65
C ASP A 82 -16.64 -0.41 -17.47
N ASN A 83 -15.58 0.18 -18.03
CA ASN A 83 -14.56 -0.59 -18.74
C ASN A 83 -13.82 -1.55 -17.81
N TRP A 84 -13.44 -1.10 -16.61
CA TRP A 84 -12.81 -1.95 -15.60
C TRP A 84 -13.74 -3.10 -15.20
N CYS A 85 -15.03 -2.84 -14.95
CA CYS A 85 -16.02 -3.87 -14.64
C CYS A 85 -16.10 -4.94 -15.74
N SER A 86 -16.09 -4.51 -17.01
CA SER A 86 -16.10 -5.40 -18.17
C SER A 86 -14.84 -6.28 -18.24
N LEU A 87 -13.67 -5.71 -17.95
CA LEU A 87 -12.39 -6.44 -17.91
C LEU A 87 -12.34 -7.43 -16.73
N VAL A 88 -12.82 -7.04 -15.56
CA VAL A 88 -12.91 -7.92 -14.38
C VAL A 88 -13.82 -9.11 -14.66
N GLN A 89 -15.00 -8.89 -15.24
CA GLN A 89 -15.91 -9.95 -15.63
C GLN A 89 -15.26 -10.93 -16.61
N LYS A 90 -14.52 -10.41 -17.58
CA LYS A 90 -13.87 -11.21 -18.62
C LYS A 90 -12.65 -11.99 -18.12
N GLU A 91 -11.77 -11.36 -17.34
CA GLU A 91 -10.45 -11.93 -17.03
C GLU A 91 -10.38 -12.54 -15.63
N ILE A 92 -11.13 -12.03 -14.65
CA ILE A 92 -11.06 -12.45 -13.24
C ILE A 92 -12.21 -13.41 -12.90
N LEU A 93 -13.45 -13.05 -13.24
CA LEU A 93 -14.63 -13.83 -12.81
C LEU A 93 -14.85 -15.12 -13.63
N LYS A 94 -14.13 -15.28 -14.75
CA LYS A 94 -14.13 -16.53 -15.53
C LYS A 94 -13.43 -17.68 -14.82
N GLU A 95 -12.55 -17.38 -13.88
CA GLU A 95 -11.79 -18.39 -13.16
C GLU A 95 -12.66 -19.09 -12.10
N ASN A 96 -12.36 -20.37 -11.86
CA ASN A 96 -13.02 -21.14 -10.79
C ASN A 96 -12.63 -20.63 -9.40
N LEU A 97 -11.39 -20.14 -9.25
CA LEU A 97 -10.86 -19.53 -8.03
C LEU A 97 -10.64 -18.05 -8.29
N ARG A 98 -11.59 -17.24 -7.83
CA ARG A 98 -11.58 -15.79 -8.02
C ARG A 98 -10.85 -15.12 -6.87
N MET A 99 -9.97 -14.19 -7.19
CA MET A 99 -9.27 -13.40 -6.17
C MET A 99 -10.20 -12.40 -5.47
N PHE A 100 -11.20 -11.87 -6.19
CA PHE A 100 -12.26 -11.03 -5.65
C PHE A 100 -13.54 -11.14 -6.51
N GLU A 101 -14.67 -10.70 -5.95
CA GLU A 101 -15.98 -10.70 -6.62
C GLU A 101 -16.38 -9.28 -7.01
N LEU A 102 -17.15 -9.16 -8.10
CA LEU A 102 -17.79 -7.91 -8.53
C LEU A 102 -19.30 -8.14 -8.65
N VAL A 103 -20.08 -7.41 -7.85
CA VAL A 103 -21.54 -7.57 -7.76
C VAL A 103 -22.27 -6.26 -8.06
N GLN A 104 -23.40 -6.35 -8.76
CA GLN A 104 -24.21 -5.18 -9.12
C GLN A 104 -24.96 -4.58 -7.92
N LYS A 105 -25.31 -5.41 -6.94
CA LYS A 105 -26.09 -5.03 -5.76
C LYS A 105 -25.38 -5.52 -4.51
N HIS A 106 -25.42 -4.71 -3.46
CA HIS A 106 -24.99 -5.08 -2.13
C HIS A 106 -25.71 -6.37 -1.68
N PRO A 107 -24.98 -7.42 -1.27
CA PRO A 107 -25.59 -8.66 -0.78
C PRO A 107 -26.54 -8.40 0.37
N SER A 108 -27.74 -9.00 0.32
CA SER A 108 -28.83 -8.72 1.27
C SER A 108 -28.52 -9.07 2.72
N HIS A 109 -27.57 -9.98 2.97
CA HIS A 109 -27.16 -10.42 4.29
C HIS A 109 -26.03 -9.58 4.89
N TRP A 110 -25.43 -8.68 4.12
CA TRP A 110 -24.36 -7.80 4.61
C TRP A 110 -24.94 -6.64 5.41
N PRO A 111 -24.21 -6.13 6.43
CA PRO A 111 -24.61 -4.91 7.10
C PRO A 111 -24.75 -3.77 6.08
N PRO A 112 -25.63 -2.78 6.31
CA PRO A 112 -25.71 -1.60 5.46
C PRO A 112 -24.33 -0.97 5.28
N PHE A 113 -24.03 -0.53 4.07
CA PHE A 113 -22.79 0.21 3.84
C PHE A 113 -22.80 1.48 4.69
N VAL A 114 -21.84 1.56 5.63
CA VAL A 114 -21.54 2.78 6.38
C VAL A 114 -20.33 3.38 5.68
N PRO A 115 -20.47 4.52 4.98
CA PRO A 115 -19.32 5.21 4.41
C PRO A 115 -18.29 5.44 5.50
N PRO A 116 -16.99 5.27 5.22
CA PRO A 116 -15.96 5.64 6.17
C PRO A 116 -16.21 7.10 6.58
N ALA A 117 -16.56 7.32 7.86
CA ALA A 117 -16.36 8.63 8.45
C ALA A 117 -14.86 8.94 8.29
N LYS A 118 -14.50 10.22 8.16
CA LYS A 118 -13.08 10.62 8.20
C LYS A 118 -12.42 9.80 9.30
N PRO A 119 -11.35 9.03 9.00
CA PRO A 119 -10.70 8.27 10.04
C PRO A 119 -10.33 9.27 11.14
N GLU A 120 -10.84 9.07 12.34
CA GLU A 120 -10.18 9.60 13.52
C GLU A 120 -8.86 8.84 13.57
N VAL A 121 -7.83 9.42 12.95
CA VAL A 121 -6.47 8.98 13.12
C VAL A 121 -6.11 9.35 14.56
N THR A 122 -6.45 8.49 15.51
CA THR A 122 -5.73 8.44 16.78
C THR A 122 -4.35 7.91 16.42
N THR A 123 -3.37 8.79 16.34
CA THR A 123 -1.96 8.44 16.27
C THR A 123 -1.57 7.71 17.56
N THR A 124 -1.90 6.44 17.72
CA THR A 124 -1.47 5.62 18.86
C THR A 124 0.00 5.21 18.75
N GLY A 125 0.85 6.05 18.14
CA GLY A 125 2.26 5.76 17.89
C GLY A 125 3.19 6.97 17.97
N ALA A 126 2.69 8.15 18.36
CA ALA A 126 3.51 9.35 18.55
C ALA A 126 2.92 10.29 19.60
N GLU A 127 2.37 9.75 20.69
CA GLU A 127 2.06 10.57 21.86
C GLU A 127 3.36 10.79 22.65
N PHE A 128 3.77 12.05 22.80
CA PHE A 128 4.78 12.45 23.78
C PHE A 128 4.26 12.07 25.18
N ILE A 129 4.79 11.00 25.76
CA ILE A 129 4.49 10.61 27.14
C ILE A 129 5.18 11.62 28.07
N GLU A 130 4.40 12.55 28.63
CA GLU A 130 4.90 13.62 29.53
C GLU A 130 5.11 13.15 30.98
N SER A 131 5.13 11.83 31.26
CA SER A 131 5.38 11.35 32.62
C SER A 131 5.99 9.95 32.66
N THR A 132 7.17 9.88 33.28
CA THR A 132 8.02 8.69 33.44
C THR A 132 7.51 7.67 34.46
N GLU A 133 6.32 7.87 35.04
CA GLU A 133 5.84 7.08 36.19
C GLU A 133 4.95 5.88 35.82
N GLN A 134 4.59 5.69 34.55
CA GLN A 134 3.74 4.56 34.10
C GLN A 134 4.48 3.44 33.35
N LEU A 135 5.82 3.48 33.32
CA LEU A 135 6.64 2.55 32.54
C LEU A 135 7.00 1.23 33.26
N GLU A 136 6.49 0.96 34.46
CA GLU A 136 6.91 -0.24 35.22
C GLU A 136 6.24 -1.57 34.80
N ASP A 137 5.20 -1.57 33.95
CA ASP A 137 4.40 -2.77 33.65
C ASP A 137 4.30 -3.17 32.16
N PHE A 138 5.07 -2.56 31.24
CA PHE A 138 5.13 -3.02 29.84
C PHE A 138 6.41 -3.82 29.57
N ASP A 139 6.20 -5.09 29.26
CA ASP A 139 7.19 -6.11 28.94
C ASP A 139 8.31 -5.60 28.03
N LEU A 140 9.53 -5.79 28.51
CA LEU A 140 10.81 -5.46 27.91
C LEU A 140 11.16 -6.45 26.77
N GLU A 141 10.65 -6.27 25.55
CA GLU A 141 11.19 -7.00 24.35
C GLU A 141 11.16 -6.19 23.03
N GLU A 142 11.41 -4.87 23.04
CA GLU A 142 11.87 -4.18 21.81
C GLU A 142 13.00 -3.19 22.16
N ASP A 143 14.24 -3.68 22.07
CA ASP A 143 15.45 -2.85 22.12
C ASP A 143 15.49 -1.92 20.89
N PHE A 144 14.96 -0.71 21.02
CA PHE A 144 15.27 0.39 20.11
C PHE A 144 16.56 1.08 20.55
N GLU A 145 17.65 0.90 19.80
CA GLU A 145 18.84 1.74 19.94
C GLU A 145 18.51 3.17 19.45
N ILE A 146 18.34 4.09 20.39
CA ILE A 146 18.27 5.52 20.08
C ILE A 146 19.70 6.01 19.83
N LEU A 147 20.04 6.29 18.57
CA LEU A 147 21.26 7.00 18.22
C LEU A 147 21.12 8.48 18.61
N SER A 148 21.89 8.89 19.62
CA SER A 148 22.02 10.31 19.99
C SER A 148 22.82 11.06 18.92
N VAL A 149 22.24 12.11 18.36
CA VAL A 149 22.96 13.18 17.66
C VAL A 149 23.10 14.38 18.58
#